data_AF-F7LPB8-F1
#
_entry.id   AF-F7LPB8-F1
#
_cell.length_a   1.000
_cell.length_b   1.000
_cell.length_c   1.000
_cell.angle_alpha   90.00
_cell.angle_beta   90.00
_cell.angle_gamma   90.00
#
_symmetry.space_group_name_H-M   'P 1'
#
loop_
_entity.id
_entity.type
_entity.pdbx_description
1 polymer ?
#
loop_
_entity_poly.entity_id
_entity_poly.type
_entity_poly.pdbx_seq_one_letter_code
_entity_poly.pdbx_strand_id
1 'polypeptide(L)'
;MSGLIYKLSKTKLWIIFCYFVLLFVVGAILTIVTLNFENSCLLGNAPITLIAIIGGIGSAILGNTIYYIRKLYKACIRNAVENPCGYNEKVSEIGNFFYFITRPFFAIAFSLLIHISLKSSVNFITVKEAIIDNGFIYLNMLLSFIGGFATGSMITFIEEKSKKVIKEKINLE
;
A
#
# COMPACT_ATOMS: atom_id res chain seq x y z
N MET A 1 -16.20 13.63 -2.65
CA MET A 1 -15.14 13.23 -1.69
C MET A 1 -15.27 14.15 -0.49
N SER A 2 -16.09 13.72 0.47
CA SER A 2 -16.53 14.48 1.64
C SER A 2 -15.34 15.08 2.39
N GLY A 3 -15.45 16.35 2.80
CA GLY A 3 -14.43 17.03 3.59
C GLY A 3 -14.27 16.35 4.94
N LEU A 4 -13.40 15.35 5.00
CA LEU A 4 -13.03 14.69 6.25
C LEU A 4 -12.19 15.67 7.07
N ILE A 5 -12.77 16.17 8.15
CA ILE A 5 -12.04 16.91 9.20
C ILE A 5 -11.25 15.87 10.00
N TYR A 6 -9.94 16.00 10.02
CA TYR A 6 -9.05 15.14 10.79
C TYR A 6 -8.82 15.77 12.16
N LYS A 7 -9.35 15.14 13.21
CA LYS A 7 -9.08 15.56 14.59
C LYS A 7 -7.74 14.98 15.01
N LEU A 8 -6.66 15.74 14.86
CA LEU A 8 -5.29 15.33 15.16
C LEU A 8 -4.51 16.45 15.83
N SER A 9 -3.87 16.13 16.96
CA SER A 9 -2.88 17.03 17.56
C SER A 9 -1.70 17.27 16.62
N LYS A 10 -1.22 18.52 16.61
CA LYS A 10 -0.08 18.97 15.79
C LYS A 10 1.15 18.08 15.94
N THR A 11 1.42 17.58 17.15
CA THR A 11 2.57 16.68 17.43
C THR A 11 2.42 15.33 16.73
N LYS A 12 1.24 14.70 16.81
CA LYS A 12 0.99 13.39 16.17
C LYS A 12 0.97 13.50 14.66
N LEU A 13 0.48 14.62 14.13
CA LEU A 13 0.51 14.90 12.70
C LEU A 13 1.96 14.96 12.18
N TRP A 14 2.85 15.64 12.90
CA TRP A 14 4.26 15.71 12.53
C TRP A 14 4.94 14.34 12.59
N ILE A 15 4.65 13.52 13.60
CA ILE A 15 5.14 12.14 13.70
C ILE A 15 4.70 11.30 12.49
N ILE A 16 3.42 11.38 12.10
CA ILE A 16 2.90 10.65 10.94
C ILE A 16 3.60 11.12 9.65
N PHE A 17 3.82 12.42 9.51
CA PHE A 17 4.50 12.97 8.34
C PHE A 17 5.94 12.45 8.24
N CYS A 18 6.72 12.54 9.33
CA CYS A 18 8.07 12.00 9.40
C CYS A 18 8.11 10.49 9.11
N TYR A 19 7.15 9.73 9.66
CA TYR A 19 7.02 8.30 9.40
C TYR A 19 6.82 7.98 7.91
N PHE A 20 5.92 8.69 7.22
CA PHE A 20 5.71 8.47 5.78
C PHE A 20 6.89 8.92 4.93
N VAL A 21 7.60 9.98 5.32
CA VAL A 21 8.84 10.41 4.63
C VAL A 21 9.93 9.35 4.78
N LEU A 22 10.12 8.79 5.98
CA LEU A 22 11.08 7.71 6.20
C LEU A 22 10.73 6.47 5.37
N LEU A 23 9.46 6.06 5.37
CA LEU A 23 8.98 4.96 4.53
C LEU A 23 9.14 5.23 3.04
N PHE A 24 8.97 6.47 2.59
CA PHE A 24 9.18 6.86 1.20
C PHE A 24 10.65 6.63 0.80
N VAL A 25 11.60 7.05 1.65
CA VAL A 25 13.04 6.83 1.42
C VAL A 25 13.35 5.33 1.39
N VAL A 26 12.83 4.54 2.33
CA VAL A 26 13.03 3.08 2.34
C VAL A 26 12.46 2.43 1.07
N GLY A 27 11.23 2.80 0.68
CA GLY A 27 10.61 2.30 -0.55
C GLY A 27 11.40 2.69 -1.81
N ALA A 28 11.93 3.91 -1.87
CA ALA A 28 12.78 4.40 -2.96
C ALA A 28 14.05 3.56 -3.07
N ILE A 29 14.76 3.35 -1.96
CA ILE A 29 15.99 2.54 -1.93
C ILE A 29 15.71 1.11 -2.41
N LEU A 30 14.68 0.44 -1.87
CA LEU A 30 14.31 -0.92 -2.29
C LEU A 30 13.99 -0.99 -3.79
N THR A 31 13.25 0.00 -4.30
CA THR A 31 12.88 0.07 -5.72
C THR A 31 14.12 0.26 -6.60
N ILE A 32 15.02 1.18 -6.25
CA ILE A 32 16.26 1.45 -6.99
C ILE A 32 17.18 0.23 -6.99
N VAL A 33 17.35 -0.41 -5.82
CA VAL A 33 18.15 -1.63 -5.68
C VAL A 33 17.59 -2.77 -6.52
N THR A 34 16.26 -2.92 -6.58
CA THR A 34 15.62 -3.93 -7.43
C THR A 34 15.78 -3.61 -8.91
N LEU A 35 15.65 -2.35 -9.33
CA LEU A 35 15.87 -1.95 -10.74
C LEU A 35 17.30 -2.21 -11.22
N ASN A 36 18.28 -2.13 -10.30
CA ASN A 36 19.68 -2.37 -10.58
C ASN A 36 20.14 -3.76 -10.13
N PHE A 37 19.25 -4.76 -10.09
CA PHE A 37 19.57 -6.07 -9.52
C PHE A 37 20.77 -6.75 -10.19
N GLU A 38 20.95 -6.57 -11.51
CA GLU A 38 22.09 -7.12 -12.28
C GLU A 38 23.45 -6.59 -11.81
N ASN A 39 23.50 -5.32 -11.37
CA ASN A 39 24.70 -4.66 -10.88
C ASN A 39 24.80 -4.67 -9.35
N SER A 40 23.79 -5.20 -8.66
CA SER A 40 23.69 -5.14 -7.20
C SER A 40 24.36 -6.35 -6.56
N CYS A 41 25.38 -6.10 -5.74
CA CYS A 41 26.05 -7.13 -4.94
C CYS A 41 25.07 -7.93 -4.04
N LEU A 42 23.97 -7.30 -3.61
CA LEU A 42 22.96 -7.91 -2.75
C LEU A 42 21.99 -8.87 -3.47
N LEU A 43 21.72 -8.67 -4.76
CA LEU A 43 20.64 -9.37 -5.49
C LEU A 43 21.10 -10.12 -6.74
N GLY A 44 22.36 -9.97 -7.17
CA GLY A 44 22.85 -10.57 -8.42
C GLY A 44 22.74 -12.11 -8.50
N ASN A 45 22.70 -12.81 -7.36
CA ASN A 45 22.53 -14.27 -7.30
C ASN A 45 21.16 -14.71 -6.76
N ALA A 46 20.23 -13.78 -6.52
CA ALA A 46 18.93 -14.10 -5.95
C ALA A 46 17.96 -14.67 -7.02
N PRO A 47 17.03 -15.56 -6.66
CA PRO A 47 16.02 -16.02 -7.59
C PRO A 47 15.09 -14.85 -7.99
N ILE A 48 14.68 -14.82 -9.26
CA ILE A 48 13.82 -13.77 -9.85
C ILE A 48 12.54 -13.54 -9.01
N THR A 49 11.99 -14.60 -8.42
CA THR A 49 10.83 -14.51 -7.51
C THR A 49 11.11 -13.62 -6.29
N LEU A 50 12.28 -13.75 -5.67
CA LEU A 50 12.65 -12.98 -4.48
C LEU A 50 12.91 -11.52 -4.85
N ILE A 51 13.59 -11.28 -5.99
CA ILE A 51 13.79 -9.93 -6.55
C ILE A 51 12.44 -9.25 -6.79
N ALA A 52 11.49 -9.97 -7.42
CA ALA A 52 10.15 -9.45 -7.68
C ALA A 52 9.39 -9.12 -6.39
N ILE A 53 9.50 -9.93 -5.34
CA ILE A 53 8.86 -9.65 -4.04
C ILE A 53 9.43 -8.37 -3.41
N ILE A 54 10.76 -8.25 -3.35
CA ILE A 54 11.43 -7.07 -2.75
C ILE A 54 11.08 -5.81 -3.53
N GLY A 55 11.14 -5.86 -4.87
CA GLY A 55 10.73 -4.76 -5.73
C GLY A 55 9.27 -4.40 -5.60
N GLY A 56 8.40 -5.42 -5.52
CA GLY A 56 6.97 -5.24 -5.31
C GLY A 56 6.68 -4.51 -4.01
N ILE A 57 7.28 -4.95 -2.90
CA ILE A 57 7.16 -4.33 -1.59
C ILE A 57 7.65 -2.88 -1.63
N GLY A 58 8.85 -2.63 -2.18
CA GLY A 58 9.39 -1.27 -2.31
C GLY A 58 8.47 -0.35 -3.10
N SER A 59 7.97 -0.84 -4.25
CA SER A 59 7.07 -0.10 -5.13
C SER A 59 5.70 0.16 -4.50
N ALA A 60 5.16 -0.80 -3.75
CA ALA A 60 3.89 -0.65 -3.02
C ALA A 60 4.01 0.38 -1.89
N ILE A 61 5.11 0.35 -1.13
CA ILE A 61 5.39 1.35 -0.08
C ILE A 61 5.51 2.74 -0.70
N LEU A 62 6.20 2.88 -1.84
CA LEU A 62 6.28 4.14 -2.58
C LEU A 62 4.90 4.65 -3.01
N GLY A 63 4.09 3.83 -3.68
CA GLY A 63 2.75 4.22 -4.10
C GLY A 63 1.88 4.67 -2.94
N ASN A 64 1.92 3.91 -1.83
CA ASN A 64 1.18 4.20 -0.62
C ASN A 64 1.63 5.51 0.05
N THR A 65 2.93 5.71 0.23
CA THR A 65 3.50 6.93 0.85
C THR A 65 3.18 8.18 0.04
N ILE A 66 3.29 8.15 -1.30
CA ILE A 66 2.91 9.27 -2.17
C ILE A 66 1.43 9.65 -1.97
N TYR A 67 0.54 8.65 -1.97
CA TYR A 67 -0.89 8.90 -1.79
C TYR A 67 -1.20 9.55 -0.43
N TYR A 68 -0.62 9.03 0.64
CA TYR A 68 -0.91 9.51 1.99
C TYR A 68 -0.24 10.84 2.33
N ILE A 69 0.99 11.09 1.88
CA ILE A 69 1.62 12.42 1.97
C ILE A 69 0.74 13.44 1.24
N ARG A 70 0.24 13.10 0.04
CA ARG A 70 -0.70 13.93 -0.71
C ARG A 70 -1.98 14.23 0.03
N LYS A 71 -2.54 13.22 0.69
CA LYS A 71 -3.75 13.36 1.49
C LYS A 71 -3.53 14.26 2.71
N LEU A 72 -2.40 14.09 3.40
CA LEU A 72 -2.03 14.86 4.59
C LEU A 72 -1.77 16.33 4.26
N TYR A 73 -0.92 16.66 3.29
CA TYR A 73 -0.63 18.07 2.99
C TYR A 73 -1.88 18.82 2.52
N LYS A 74 -2.76 18.18 1.74
CA LYS A 74 -4.04 18.80 1.31
C LYS A 74 -4.98 19.06 2.50
N ALA A 75 -4.98 18.18 3.49
CA ALA A 75 -5.77 18.38 4.71
C ALA A 75 -5.25 19.58 5.51
N CYS A 76 -3.92 19.73 5.64
CA CYS A 76 -3.30 20.88 6.29
C CYS A 76 -3.62 22.20 5.58
N ILE A 77 -3.48 22.26 4.25
CA ILE A 77 -3.76 23.48 3.46
C ILE A 77 -5.22 23.93 3.59
N ARG A 78 -6.15 22.97 3.73
CA ARG A 78 -7.58 23.25 3.87
C ARG A 78 -8.00 23.59 5.30
N ASN A 79 -7.06 23.71 6.24
CA ASN A 79 -7.32 23.84 7.68
C ASN A 79 -8.28 22.75 8.22
N ALA A 80 -8.30 21.57 7.59
CA ALA A 80 -9.15 20.45 8.00
C ALA A 80 -8.53 19.64 9.15
N VAL A 81 -7.64 20.27 9.94
CA VAL A 81 -6.97 19.67 11.10
C VAL A 81 -7.37 20.45 12.34
N GLU A 82 -8.18 19.83 13.18
CA GLU A 82 -8.67 20.43 14.43
C GLU A 82 -8.03 19.73 15.63
N ASN A 83 -7.68 20.52 16.65
CA ASN A 83 -7.19 19.98 17.91
C ASN A 83 -8.38 19.34 18.67
N PRO A 84 -8.24 18.12 19.20
CA PRO A 84 -9.32 17.46 19.91
C PRO A 84 -9.62 18.15 21.24
N CYS A 85 -10.84 18.68 21.39
CA CYS A 85 -11.40 19.29 22.58
C CYS A 85 -12.50 18.36 23.17
N GLY A 86 -12.09 17.28 23.84
CA GLY A 86 -13.01 16.39 24.56
C GLY A 86 -12.60 14.91 24.57
N TYR A 87 -13.25 14.09 25.40
CA TYR A 87 -12.94 12.66 25.53
C TYR A 87 -13.25 11.87 24.23
N ASN A 88 -14.42 12.07 23.62
CA ASN A 88 -14.80 11.43 22.36
C ASN A 88 -13.87 11.81 21.20
N GLU A 89 -13.32 13.03 21.23
CA GLU A 89 -12.40 13.51 20.19
C GLU A 89 -11.00 12.92 20.33
N LYS A 90 -10.55 12.65 21.57
CA LYS A 90 -9.31 11.91 21.83
C LYS A 90 -9.38 10.46 21.33
N VAL A 91 -10.55 9.80 21.43
CA VAL A 91 -10.76 8.46 20.86
C VAL A 91 -10.67 8.49 19.34
N SER A 92 -11.28 9.49 18.69
CA SER A 92 -11.18 9.70 17.24
C SER A 92 -9.73 9.96 16.79
N GLU A 93 -8.96 10.73 17.57
CA GLU A 93 -7.54 10.97 17.30
C GLU A 93 -6.72 9.66 17.30
N ILE A 94 -6.95 8.78 18.27
CA ILE A 94 -6.29 7.47 18.34
C ILE A 94 -6.65 6.63 17.12
N GLY A 95 -7.93 6.58 16.75
CA GLY A 95 -8.40 5.86 15.57
C GLY A 95 -7.75 6.36 14.27
N ASN A 96 -7.66 7.68 14.10
CA ASN A 96 -6.99 8.28 12.94
C ASN A 96 -5.49 7.97 12.93
N PHE A 97 -4.82 7.99 14.08
CA PHE A 97 -3.41 7.65 14.19
C PHE A 97 -3.13 6.19 13.77
N PHE A 98 -3.89 5.24 14.33
CA PHE A 98 -3.81 3.83 13.92
C PHE A 98 -4.15 3.63 12.46
N TYR A 99 -5.15 4.35 11.96
CA TYR A 99 -5.50 4.34 10.55
C TYR A 99 -4.30 4.70 9.67
N PHE A 100 -3.48 5.70 10.01
CA PHE A 100 -2.34 6.06 9.16
C PHE A 100 -1.16 5.08 9.28
N ILE A 101 -0.90 4.57 10.49
CA ILE A 101 0.21 3.62 10.74
C ILE A 101 -0.04 2.26 10.09
N THR A 102 -1.28 1.78 10.07
CA THR A 102 -1.59 0.43 9.55
C THR A 102 -1.59 0.36 8.03
N ARG A 103 -1.65 1.49 7.32
CA ARG A 103 -1.79 1.53 5.84
C ARG A 103 -0.61 0.96 5.06
N PRO A 104 0.65 1.28 5.39
CA PRO A 104 1.80 0.63 4.75
C PRO A 104 1.77 -0.91 4.86
N PHE A 105 1.31 -1.46 5.99
CA PHE A 105 1.19 -2.92 6.15
C PHE A 105 0.17 -3.53 5.18
N PHE A 106 -0.97 -2.87 4.98
CA PHE A 106 -1.95 -3.30 3.98
C PHE A 106 -1.41 -3.20 2.55
N ALA A 107 -0.64 -2.15 2.25
CA ALA A 107 0.00 -2.02 0.93
C ALA A 107 0.98 -3.17 0.67
N ILE A 108 1.76 -3.58 1.67
CA ILE A 108 2.65 -4.75 1.59
C ILE A 108 1.85 -6.04 1.37
N ALA A 109 0.76 -6.25 2.13
CA ALA A 109 -0.10 -7.41 1.96
C ALA A 109 -0.70 -7.48 0.54
N PHE A 110 -1.16 -6.36 -0.02
CA PHE A 110 -1.66 -6.30 -1.40
C PHE A 110 -0.56 -6.57 -2.42
N SER A 111 0.67 -6.09 -2.21
CA SER A 111 1.79 -6.43 -3.09
C SER A 111 2.05 -7.92 -3.15
N LEU A 112 1.99 -8.62 -2.00
CA LEU A 112 2.13 -10.07 -1.95
C LEU A 112 0.99 -10.78 -2.68
N LEU A 113 -0.25 -10.31 -2.52
CA LEU A 113 -1.40 -10.85 -3.24
C LEU A 113 -1.26 -10.67 -4.75
N ILE A 114 -0.76 -9.51 -5.20
CA ILE A 114 -0.48 -9.24 -6.61
C ILE A 114 0.59 -10.19 -7.13
N HIS A 115 1.68 -10.38 -6.38
CA HIS A 115 2.75 -11.31 -6.74
C HIS A 115 2.23 -12.75 -6.90
N ILE A 116 1.45 -13.24 -5.93
CA ILE A 116 0.83 -14.57 -5.98
C ILE A 116 -0.11 -14.69 -7.17
N SER A 117 -0.93 -13.66 -7.41
CA SER A 117 -1.88 -13.65 -8.53
C SER A 117 -1.16 -13.73 -9.87
N LEU A 118 -0.09 -12.96 -10.06
CA LEU A 118 0.73 -13.00 -11.28
C LEU A 118 1.41 -14.34 -11.47
N LYS A 119 2.07 -14.86 -10.41
CA LYS A 119 2.73 -16.17 -10.47
C LYS A 119 1.74 -17.30 -10.79
N SER A 120 0.56 -17.27 -10.17
CA SER A 120 -0.52 -18.21 -10.46
C SER A 120 -1.04 -18.08 -11.89
N SER A 121 -1.14 -16.86 -12.41
CA SER A 121 -1.61 -16.60 -13.78
C SER A 121 -0.66 -17.20 -14.81
N VAL A 122 0.66 -17.02 -14.62
CA VAL A 122 1.66 -17.61 -15.50
C VAL A 122 1.58 -19.14 -15.43
N ASN A 123 1.57 -19.72 -14.22
CA ASN A 123 1.47 -21.17 -14.02
C ASN A 123 0.18 -21.78 -14.59
N PHE A 124 -0.93 -21.05 -14.62
CA PHE A 124 -2.19 -21.54 -15.20
C PHE A 124 -2.14 -21.59 -16.74
N ILE A 125 -1.41 -20.67 -17.37
CA ILE A 125 -1.33 -20.53 -18.82
C ILE A 125 -0.23 -21.42 -19.42
N THR A 126 0.89 -21.62 -18.70
CA THR A 126 2.00 -22.45 -19.19
C THR A 126 1.83 -23.93 -18.84
N VAL A 127 1.82 -24.79 -19.86
CA VAL A 127 1.73 -26.26 -19.75
C VAL A 127 3.02 -26.90 -19.17
N LYS A 128 4.12 -26.15 -19.12
CA LYS A 128 5.41 -26.52 -18.48
C LYS A 128 5.76 -25.51 -17.39
N GLU A 129 6.67 -25.87 -16.47
CA GLU A 129 7.17 -24.98 -15.42
C GLU A 129 7.44 -23.57 -15.98
N ALA A 130 6.75 -22.58 -15.43
CA ALA A 130 6.80 -21.20 -15.88
C ALA A 130 8.25 -20.66 -15.81
N ILE A 131 8.85 -20.40 -16.96
CA ILE A 131 10.11 -19.65 -17.03
C ILE A 131 9.76 -18.19 -16.74
N ILE A 132 9.98 -17.77 -15.50
CA ILE A 132 9.75 -16.39 -15.07
C ILE A 132 10.92 -15.54 -15.56
N ASP A 133 10.67 -14.64 -16.49
CA ASP A 133 11.67 -13.73 -17.06
C ASP A 133 11.80 -12.42 -16.26
N ASN A 134 12.85 -11.64 -16.51
CA ASN A 134 13.09 -10.32 -15.91
C ASN A 134 11.91 -9.36 -16.10
N GLY A 135 11.17 -9.48 -17.21
CA GLY A 135 9.91 -8.75 -17.45
C GLY A 135 8.88 -8.89 -16.31
N PHE A 136 8.86 -10.03 -15.62
CA PHE A 136 7.99 -10.29 -14.49
C PHE A 136 8.27 -9.36 -13.30
N ILE A 137 9.55 -9.03 -13.06
CA ILE A 137 9.95 -8.13 -11.96
C ILE A 137 9.32 -6.76 -12.20
N TYR A 138 9.49 -6.19 -13.38
CA TYR A 138 8.98 -4.86 -13.72
C TYR A 138 7.45 -4.81 -13.69
N LEU A 139 6.78 -5.83 -14.21
CA LEU A 139 5.32 -5.93 -14.16
C LEU A 139 4.82 -6.02 -12.71
N ASN A 140 5.46 -6.85 -11.88
CA ASN A 140 5.09 -6.99 -10.47
C ASN A 140 5.30 -5.68 -9.70
N MET A 141 6.38 -4.96 -9.96
CA MET A 141 6.66 -3.65 -9.38
C MET A 141 5.59 -2.62 -9.77
N LEU A 142 5.25 -2.53 -11.05
CA LEU A 142 4.24 -1.61 -11.55
C LEU A 142 2.87 -1.87 -10.92
N LEU A 143 2.42 -3.13 -10.94
CA LEU A 143 1.13 -3.49 -10.36
C LEU A 143 1.12 -3.30 -8.84
N SER A 144 2.23 -3.64 -8.16
CA SER A 144 2.38 -3.40 -6.72
C SER A 144 2.34 -1.91 -6.37
N PHE A 145 2.92 -1.04 -7.21
CA PHE A 145 2.81 0.41 -7.04
C PHE A 145 1.35 0.87 -7.12
N ILE A 146 0.62 0.42 -8.14
CA ILE A 146 -0.81 0.76 -8.31
C ILE A 146 -1.63 0.23 -7.13
N GLY A 147 -1.39 -1.01 -6.71
CA GLY A 147 -2.03 -1.61 -5.54
C GLY A 147 -1.74 -0.83 -4.26
N GLY A 148 -0.48 -0.48 -4.04
CA GLY A 148 -0.04 0.35 -2.92
C GLY A 148 -0.72 1.73 -2.90
N PHE A 149 -0.76 2.42 -4.04
CA PHE A 149 -1.43 3.70 -4.20
C PHE A 149 -2.95 3.62 -3.96
N ALA A 150 -3.58 2.53 -4.41
CA ALA A 150 -5.02 2.30 -4.31
C ALA A 150 -5.45 1.57 -3.03
N THR A 151 -4.53 1.21 -2.12
CA THR A 151 -4.78 0.43 -0.89
C THR A 151 -6.01 0.91 -0.12
N GLY A 152 -6.19 2.22 0.00
CA GLY A 152 -7.34 2.85 0.65
C GLY A 152 -8.66 2.45 0.02
N SER A 153 -8.78 2.70 -1.28
CA SER A 153 -9.97 2.42 -2.09
C SER A 153 -10.21 0.93 -2.27
N MET A 154 -9.15 0.12 -2.36
CA MET A 154 -9.26 -1.34 -2.47
C MET A 154 -9.93 -1.96 -1.25
N ILE A 155 -9.56 -1.53 -0.04
CA ILE A 155 -10.18 -2.03 1.19
C ILE A 155 -11.68 -1.69 1.20
N THR A 156 -12.04 -0.45 0.88
CA THR A 156 -13.45 -0.02 0.82
C THR A 156 -14.22 -0.78 -0.27
N PHE A 157 -13.60 -0.98 -1.44
CA PHE A 157 -14.20 -1.75 -2.53
C PHE A 157 -14.48 -3.20 -2.13
N ILE A 158 -13.53 -3.87 -1.46
CA ILE A 158 -13.70 -5.23 -0.96
C ILE A 158 -14.82 -5.28 0.07
N GLU A 159 -14.88 -4.33 0.99
CA GLU A 159 -15.93 -4.25 2.02
C GLU A 159 -17.32 -4.07 1.40
N GLU A 160 -17.47 -3.14 0.46
CA GLU A 160 -18.74 -2.89 -0.23
C GLU A 160 -19.19 -4.08 -1.07
N LYS A 161 -18.28 -4.71 -1.82
CA LYS A 161 -18.58 -5.91 -2.60
C LYS A 161 -18.96 -7.08 -1.71
N SER A 162 -18.25 -7.29 -0.59
CA SER A 162 -18.56 -8.36 0.36
C SER A 162 -19.96 -8.20 0.95
N LYS A 163 -20.34 -6.98 1.34
CA LYS A 163 -21.70 -6.70 1.84
C LYS A 163 -22.79 -6.98 0.80
N LYS A 164 -22.53 -6.66 -0.48
CA LYS A 164 -23.48 -6.94 -1.58
C LYS A 164 -23.68 -8.44 -1.78
N VAL A 165 -22.59 -9.22 -1.85
CA VAL A 165 -22.64 -10.68 -2.02
C VAL A 165 -23.36 -11.36 -0.86
N ILE A 166 -23.11 -10.91 0.37
CA ILE A 166 -23.78 -11.45 1.56
C ILE A 166 -25.29 -11.16 1.51
N LYS A 167 -25.70 -9.93 1.16
CA LYS A 167 -27.12 -9.59 1.04
C LYS A 167 -27.83 -10.36 -0.08
N GLU A 168 -27.18 -10.55 -1.22
CA GLU A 168 -27.74 -11.33 -2.33
C GLU A 168 -27.95 -12.80 -1.93
N LYS A 169 -27.02 -13.41 -1.19
CA LYS A 169 -27.17 -14.80 -0.73
C LYS A 169 -28.17 -14.98 0.41
N ILE A 170 -28.27 -14.01 1.34
CA ILE A 170 -29.23 -14.08 2.47
C ILE A 170 -30.67 -13.83 2.00
N ASN A 171 -30.89 -13.02 0.97
CA ASN A 171 -32.23 -12.79 0.40
C ASN A 171 -32.67 -13.88 -0.60
N LEU A 172 -31.85 -14.92 -0.80
CA LEU A 172 -32.15 -16.10 -1.62
C LEU A 172 -32.48 -17.34 -0.76
N GLU A 173 -32.51 -17.19 0.57
CA GLU A 173 -33.09 -18.14 1.54
C GLU A 173 -34.41 -17.58 2.08
#